data_AF-A0A7V9AAD6-F1
#
_entry.id   AF-A0A7V9AAD6-F1
#
_cell.length_a   1.000
_cell.length_b   1.000
_cell.length_c   1.000
_cell.angle_alpha   90.00
_cell.angle_beta   90.00
_cell.angle_gamma   90.00
#
_symmetry.space_group_name_H-M   'P 1'
#
loop_
_entity.id
_entity.type
_entity.pdbx_description
1 polymer ?
#
loop_
_entity_poly.entity_id
_entity_poly.type
_entity_poly.pdbx_seq_one_letter_code
_entity_poly.pdbx_strand_id
1 'polypeptide(L)'
;MTDVLPTSQPATPRVGLIMGSRSDWATMQHAYAVLQEFGIPVEVRVVSAHRTPDLLMEYSATAEERGLEVIIAGAGGAAHLPGMCAAKTTIPVLGVPIESSILRGVDSLLSIVQMPAGVPVGTLAIGKAGAINAALLAVAILARHDPVLRQKWHLYRQRQTQQVLDHPDPRLPTPDASESPAKQAGELPPSPIPPIPNSGARDT
;
A
#
# COMPACT_ATOMS: atom_id res chain seq x y z
N MET A 1 12.29 36.26 -23.93
CA MET A 1 11.46 35.84 -22.79
C MET A 1 11.17 34.37 -22.98
N THR A 2 12.05 33.51 -22.48
CA THR A 2 11.89 32.06 -22.52
C THR A 2 11.00 31.67 -21.34
N ASP A 3 9.82 31.17 -21.67
CA ASP A 3 8.84 30.65 -20.73
C ASP A 3 9.37 29.32 -20.17
N VAL A 4 9.90 29.37 -18.94
CA VAL A 4 10.33 28.19 -18.22
C VAL A 4 9.08 27.59 -17.59
N LEU A 5 8.53 26.56 -18.22
CA LEU A 5 7.45 25.76 -17.65
C LEU A 5 7.85 25.30 -16.24
N PRO A 6 6.99 25.44 -15.23
CA PRO A 6 7.31 25.02 -13.87
C PRO A 6 7.50 23.50 -13.85
N THR A 7 8.74 23.07 -13.59
CA THR A 7 9.04 21.69 -13.23
C THR A 7 8.27 21.36 -11.95
N SER A 8 7.30 20.45 -12.07
CA SER A 8 6.53 19.92 -10.95
C SER A 8 7.50 19.44 -9.86
N GLN A 9 7.50 20.11 -8.71
CA GLN A 9 8.27 19.67 -7.55
C GLN A 9 7.89 18.20 -7.23
N PRO A 10 8.87 17.32 -6.97
CA PRO A 10 8.56 15.96 -6.59
C PRO A 10 7.70 15.97 -5.33
N ALA A 11 6.58 15.25 -5.36
CA ALA A 11 5.65 15.18 -4.25
C ALA A 11 6.36 14.65 -2.99
N THR A 12 6.19 15.34 -1.86
CA THR A 12 6.78 14.93 -0.57
C THR A 12 6.32 13.51 -0.21
N PRO A 13 7.26 12.56 0.05
CA PRO A 13 6.93 11.21 0.47
C PRO A 13 6.04 11.20 1.72
N ARG A 14 4.97 10.41 1.70
CA ARG A 14 4.10 10.18 2.86
C ARG A 14 4.38 8.85 3.55
N VAL A 15 4.94 7.89 2.80
CA VAL A 15 5.31 6.56 3.32
C VAL A 15 6.79 6.31 3.13
N GLY A 16 7.46 5.91 4.21
CA GLY A 16 8.82 5.39 4.16
C GLY A 16 8.82 3.88 3.97
N LEU A 17 9.36 3.37 2.87
CA LEU A 17 9.51 1.93 2.61
C LEU A 17 10.97 1.53 2.78
N ILE A 18 11.31 0.98 3.94
CA ILE A 18 12.68 0.60 4.29
C ILE A 18 12.87 -0.90 4.38
N MET A 19 14.09 -1.34 4.09
CA MET A 19 14.47 -2.76 4.17
C MET A 19 15.95 -2.95 4.51
N GLY A 20 16.29 -4.08 5.14
CA GLY A 20 17.63 -4.33 5.65
C GLY A 20 18.71 -4.57 4.59
N SER A 21 18.30 -4.98 3.38
CA SER A 21 19.18 -5.36 2.28
C SER A 21 18.51 -5.23 0.91
N ARG A 22 19.31 -5.28 -0.16
CA ARG A 22 18.76 -5.31 -1.53
C ARG A 22 17.98 -6.58 -1.83
N SER A 23 18.29 -7.72 -1.20
CA SER A 23 17.56 -8.98 -1.41
C SER A 23 16.13 -8.92 -0.86
N ASP A 24 15.89 -8.14 0.20
CA ASP A 24 14.55 -7.96 0.77
C ASP A 24 13.59 -7.29 -0.22
N TRP A 25 14.11 -6.57 -1.22
CA TRP A 25 13.31 -5.92 -2.28
C TRP A 25 12.41 -6.91 -3.02
N ALA A 26 12.83 -8.17 -3.18
CA ALA A 26 12.01 -9.20 -3.81
C ALA A 26 10.63 -9.36 -3.15
N THR A 27 10.56 -9.12 -1.83
CA THR A 27 9.29 -9.08 -1.07
C THR A 27 8.71 -7.67 -1.00
N MET A 28 9.53 -6.67 -0.67
CA MET A 28 9.05 -5.32 -0.37
C MET A 28 8.55 -4.56 -1.61
N GLN A 29 8.96 -4.96 -2.82
CA GLN A 29 8.41 -4.40 -4.06
C GLN A 29 6.89 -4.54 -4.17
N HIS A 30 6.30 -5.54 -3.50
CA HIS A 30 4.85 -5.73 -3.48
C HIS A 30 4.14 -4.66 -2.66
N ALA A 31 4.77 -4.16 -1.58
CA ALA A 31 4.27 -3.00 -0.85
C ALA A 31 4.34 -1.74 -1.73
N TYR A 32 5.47 -1.55 -2.41
CA TYR A 32 5.66 -0.42 -3.33
C TYR A 32 4.60 -0.38 -4.44
N ALA A 33 4.33 -1.53 -5.08
CA ALA A 33 3.34 -1.63 -6.15
C ALA A 33 1.92 -1.22 -5.68
N VAL A 34 1.51 -1.64 -4.48
CA VAL A 34 0.22 -1.23 -3.90
C VAL A 34 0.21 0.27 -3.63
N LEU A 35 1.25 0.84 -3.01
CA LEU A 35 1.31 2.28 -2.74
C LEU A 35 1.25 3.11 -4.03
N GLN A 36 1.87 2.62 -5.11
CA GLN A 36 1.78 3.22 -6.44
C GLN A 36 0.35 3.17 -7.01
N GLU A 37 -0.36 2.04 -6.87
CA GLU A 37 -1.77 1.93 -7.30
C GLU A 37 -2.66 3.00 -6.64
N PHE A 38 -2.40 3.31 -5.36
CA PHE A 38 -3.13 4.35 -4.64
C PHE A 38 -2.62 5.78 -4.93
N GLY A 39 -1.50 5.93 -5.64
CA GLY A 39 -0.87 7.21 -5.93
C GLY A 39 -0.28 7.88 -4.70
N ILE A 40 0.18 7.10 -3.71
CA ILE A 40 0.82 7.61 -2.51
C ILE A 40 2.30 7.88 -2.84
N PRO A 41 2.83 9.09 -2.56
CA PRO A 41 4.27 9.35 -2.66
C PRO A 41 5.05 8.50 -1.65
N VAL A 42 6.05 7.75 -2.12
CA VAL A 42 6.83 6.81 -1.30
C VAL A 42 8.32 7.09 -1.47
N GLU A 43 9.07 7.06 -0.39
CA GLU A 43 10.52 6.91 -0.47
C GLU A 43 10.91 5.45 -0.21
N VAL A 44 11.86 4.94 -0.99
CA VAL A 44 12.36 3.56 -0.87
C VAL A 44 13.83 3.59 -0.52
N ARG A 45 14.25 2.95 0.57
CA ARG A 45 15.65 2.93 1.01
C ARG A 45 16.08 1.57 1.56
N VAL A 46 17.35 1.23 1.36
CA VAL A 46 18.01 0.16 2.14
C VAL A 46 18.58 0.79 3.41
N VAL A 47 18.09 0.36 4.57
CA VAL A 47 18.50 0.82 5.90
C VAL A 47 18.75 -0.42 6.76
N SER A 48 20.01 -0.77 6.98
CA SER A 48 20.36 -2.01 7.69
C SER A 48 20.52 -1.74 9.18
N ALA A 49 19.66 -2.34 10.02
CA ALA A 49 19.74 -2.20 11.47
C ALA A 49 21.10 -2.63 12.05
N HIS A 50 21.72 -3.65 11.47
CA HIS A 50 22.99 -4.20 11.99
C HIS A 50 24.23 -3.60 11.32
N ARG A 51 24.13 -3.15 10.07
CA ARG A 51 25.30 -2.64 9.30
C ARG A 51 25.37 -1.12 9.24
N THR A 52 24.23 -0.44 9.37
CA THR A 52 24.12 1.03 9.32
C THR A 52 23.20 1.51 10.45
N PRO A 53 23.50 1.21 11.73
CA PRO A 53 22.63 1.55 12.85
C PRO A 53 22.44 3.07 13.00
N ASP A 54 23.48 3.88 12.79
CA ASP A 54 23.37 5.34 12.89
C ASP A 54 22.42 5.92 11.84
N LEU A 55 22.47 5.40 10.60
CA LEU A 55 21.52 5.76 9.55
C LEU A 55 20.09 5.40 9.95
N LEU A 56 19.87 4.24 10.58
CA LEU A 56 18.54 3.87 11.06
C LEU A 56 18.02 4.85 12.12
N MET A 57 18.88 5.23 13.07
CA MET A 57 18.55 6.17 14.13
C MET A 57 18.18 7.54 13.55
N GLU A 58 19.00 8.07 12.63
CA GLU A 58 18.76 9.34 11.96
C GLU A 58 17.49 9.30 11.09
N TYR A 59 17.34 8.26 10.25
CA TYR A 59 16.20 8.10 9.36
C TYR A 59 14.87 8.12 10.13
N SER A 60 14.83 7.39 11.25
CA SER A 60 13.62 7.22 12.07
C SER A 60 13.31 8.47 12.90
N ALA A 61 14.34 9.09 13.50
CA ALA A 61 14.17 10.29 14.32
C ALA A 61 13.68 11.50 13.52
N THR A 62 14.09 11.61 12.26
CA THR A 62 13.71 12.72 11.36
C THR A 62 12.48 12.41 10.49
N ALA A 63 11.88 11.22 10.62
CA ALA A 63 10.83 10.76 9.72
C ALA A 63 9.61 11.70 9.68
N GLU A 64 9.09 12.07 10.85
CA GLU A 64 7.92 12.95 11.00
C GLU A 64 8.20 14.35 10.43
N GLU A 65 9.37 14.92 10.74
CA GLU A 65 9.80 16.25 10.25
C GLU A 65 9.92 16.29 8.73
N ARG A 66 10.26 15.17 8.10
CA ARG A 66 10.33 15.01 6.63
C ARG A 66 8.96 14.80 5.98
N GLY A 67 7.88 14.75 6.77
CA GLY A 67 6.51 14.58 6.28
C GLY A 67 6.06 13.12 6.10
N LEU A 68 6.84 12.15 6.59
CA LEU A 68 6.38 10.76 6.61
C LEU A 68 5.27 10.60 7.64
N GLU A 69 4.21 9.89 7.26
CA GLU A 69 3.06 9.60 8.12
C GLU A 69 3.03 8.13 8.54
N VAL A 70 3.66 7.22 7.78
CA VAL A 70 3.78 5.79 8.09
C VAL A 70 5.13 5.25 7.59
N ILE A 71 5.76 4.36 8.35
CA ILE A 71 6.92 3.59 7.89
C ILE A 71 6.53 2.12 7.72
N ILE A 72 6.91 1.52 6.60
CA ILE A 72 6.85 0.09 6.35
C ILE A 72 8.29 -0.44 6.33
N ALA A 73 8.61 -1.34 7.26
CA ALA A 73 9.95 -1.86 7.46
C ALA A 73 9.99 -3.39 7.25
N GLY A 74 10.82 -3.84 6.31
CA GLY A 74 11.03 -5.26 6.01
C GLY A 74 12.38 -5.79 6.46
N ALA A 75 12.41 -6.89 7.22
CA ALA A 75 13.65 -7.58 7.58
C ALA A 75 13.43 -9.09 7.82
N GLY A 76 14.49 -9.88 7.63
CA GLY A 76 14.50 -11.34 7.83
C GLY A 76 15.48 -11.80 8.91
N GLY A 77 15.26 -13.00 9.45
CA GLY A 77 16.10 -13.61 10.49
C GLY A 77 15.91 -12.91 11.85
N ALA A 78 17.01 -12.49 12.47
CA ALA A 78 16.97 -11.61 13.65
C ALA A 78 16.57 -10.17 13.24
N ALA A 79 15.28 -10.01 12.92
CA ALA A 79 14.75 -8.88 12.17
C ALA A 79 14.50 -7.63 13.04
N HIS A 80 15.58 -6.95 13.46
CA HIS A 80 15.49 -5.79 14.38
C HIS A 80 15.07 -4.46 13.74
N LEU A 81 15.05 -4.38 12.40
CA LEU A 81 14.80 -3.11 11.69
C LEU A 81 13.47 -2.45 12.10
N PRO A 82 12.31 -3.15 12.12
CA PRO A 82 11.05 -2.49 12.48
C PRO A 82 11.00 -2.03 13.93
N GLY A 83 11.45 -2.87 14.88
CA GLY A 83 11.43 -2.53 16.31
C GLY A 83 12.33 -1.36 16.65
N MET A 84 13.55 -1.32 16.10
CA MET A 84 14.49 -0.21 16.33
C MET A 84 14.06 1.08 15.63
N CYS A 85 13.37 0.98 14.48
CA CYS A 85 12.73 2.14 13.85
C CYS A 85 11.64 2.73 14.76
N ALA A 86 10.73 1.88 15.27
CA ALA A 86 9.66 2.28 16.17
C ALA A 86 10.19 2.89 17.49
N ALA A 87 11.34 2.42 17.98
CA ALA A 87 11.96 2.99 19.19
C ALA A 87 12.45 4.43 19.01
N LYS A 88 12.53 4.93 17.77
CA LYS A 88 13.11 6.25 17.44
C LYS A 88 12.15 7.20 16.76
N THR A 89 10.90 6.79 16.54
CA THR A 89 9.91 7.61 15.85
C THR A 89 8.55 7.51 16.53
N THR A 90 7.74 8.54 16.36
CA THR A 90 6.38 8.68 16.89
C THR A 90 5.32 8.23 15.88
N ILE A 91 5.65 8.21 14.59
CA ILE A 91 4.74 7.79 13.54
C ILE A 91 4.60 6.25 13.51
N PRO A 92 3.45 5.72 13.04
CA PRO A 92 3.24 4.28 12.95
C PRO A 92 4.31 3.53 12.15
N VAL A 93 4.83 2.45 12.73
CA VAL A 93 5.74 1.50 12.06
C VAL A 93 5.04 0.18 11.82
N LEU A 94 5.03 -0.25 10.56
CA LEU A 94 4.46 -1.51 10.09
C LEU A 94 5.59 -2.48 9.72
N GLY A 95 5.62 -3.62 10.40
CA GLY A 95 6.67 -4.63 10.24
C GLY A 95 6.27 -5.73 9.25
N VAL A 96 7.13 -6.00 8.27
CA VAL A 96 6.98 -7.11 7.32
C VAL A 96 8.07 -8.16 7.58
N PRO A 97 7.72 -9.32 8.15
CA PRO A 97 8.66 -10.42 8.31
C PRO A 97 9.06 -11.00 6.95
N ILE A 98 10.33 -10.90 6.59
CA ILE A 98 10.86 -11.50 5.36
C ILE A 98 11.12 -12.98 5.61
N GLU A 99 10.75 -13.83 4.66
CA GLU A 99 10.96 -15.27 4.76
C GLU A 99 12.45 -15.61 4.81
N SER A 100 12.89 -16.25 5.90
CA SER A 100 14.24 -16.78 6.05
C SER A 100 14.36 -18.17 5.43
N SER A 101 15.58 -18.59 5.06
CA SER A 101 15.81 -19.86 4.38
C SER A 101 15.51 -21.09 5.24
N ILE A 102 15.90 -21.06 6.52
CA ILE A 102 15.82 -22.22 7.42
C ILE A 102 14.48 -22.24 8.18
N LEU A 103 14.14 -21.15 8.85
CA LEU A 103 12.97 -21.08 9.72
C LEU A 103 11.72 -20.52 9.02
N ARG A 104 11.79 -20.34 7.70
CA ARG A 104 10.67 -19.90 6.85
C ARG A 104 9.99 -18.63 7.38
N GLY A 105 10.79 -17.73 7.96
CA GLY A 105 10.32 -16.46 8.50
C GLY A 105 9.68 -16.52 9.89
N VAL A 106 9.67 -17.65 10.59
CA VAL A 106 9.22 -17.72 12.00
C VAL A 106 10.15 -16.89 12.89
N ASP A 107 11.45 -16.98 12.66
CA ASP A 107 12.47 -16.12 13.29
C ASP A 107 12.20 -14.63 13.01
N SER A 108 11.95 -14.28 11.75
CA SER A 108 11.61 -12.92 11.35
C SER A 108 10.33 -12.44 12.04
N LEU A 109 9.29 -13.28 12.07
CA LEU A 109 7.99 -12.96 12.67
C LEU A 109 8.14 -12.67 14.15
N LEU A 110 8.74 -13.60 14.90
CA LEU A 110 8.89 -13.46 16.35
C LEU A 110 9.83 -12.31 16.73
N SER A 111 10.84 -12.01 15.91
CA SER A 111 11.73 -10.86 16.12
C SER A 111 11.02 -9.51 15.95
N ILE A 112 9.91 -9.47 15.20
CA ILE A 112 9.16 -8.23 14.89
C ILE A 112 7.93 -8.09 15.79
N VAL A 113 7.12 -9.14 15.95
CA VAL A 113 5.80 -9.04 16.59
C VAL A 113 5.84 -8.99 18.12
N GLN A 114 6.86 -9.60 18.74
CA GLN A 114 6.94 -9.75 20.19
C GLN A 114 7.57 -8.53 20.88
N MET A 115 7.31 -7.32 20.37
CA MET A 115 7.75 -6.09 21.03
C MET A 115 7.16 -6.02 22.45
N PRO A 116 7.98 -5.78 23.49
CA PRO A 116 7.48 -5.53 24.83
C PRO A 116 6.56 -4.30 24.87
N ALA A 117 5.74 -4.19 25.92
CA ALA A 117 4.83 -3.06 26.09
C ALA A 117 5.60 -1.72 26.10
N GLY A 118 5.13 -0.76 25.30
CA GLY A 118 5.66 0.62 25.24
C GLY A 118 6.09 1.07 23.85
N VAL A 119 6.61 0.17 23.01
CA VAL A 119 7.10 0.51 21.66
C VAL A 119 6.46 -0.43 20.63
N PRO A 120 5.33 -0.04 20.03
CA PRO A 120 4.55 -0.94 19.18
C PRO A 120 5.11 -1.07 17.76
N VAL A 121 4.95 -2.25 17.17
CA VAL A 121 5.09 -2.48 15.72
C VAL A 121 3.84 -3.22 15.22
N GLY A 122 3.13 -2.62 14.26
CA GLY A 122 2.03 -3.29 13.59
C GLY A 122 2.58 -4.36 12.65
N THR A 123 2.58 -5.63 13.06
CA THR A 123 3.23 -6.71 12.30
C THR A 123 2.26 -7.41 11.38
N LEU A 124 2.69 -7.69 10.15
CA LEU A 124 1.89 -8.34 9.12
C LEU A 124 2.34 -9.80 8.90
N ALA A 125 1.66 -10.50 8.00
CA ALA A 125 2.02 -11.87 7.61
C ALA A 125 3.47 -11.97 7.08
N ILE A 126 4.04 -13.17 7.07
CA ILE A 126 5.37 -13.41 6.49
C ILE A 126 5.32 -13.23 4.97
N GLY A 127 6.36 -12.60 4.40
CA GLY A 127 6.62 -12.54 2.97
C GLY A 127 5.68 -11.62 2.17
N LYS A 128 5.39 -12.03 0.93
CA LYS A 128 4.61 -11.23 -0.05
C LYS A 128 3.27 -10.74 0.49
N ALA A 129 2.50 -11.62 1.14
CA ALA A 129 1.21 -11.25 1.70
C ALA A 129 1.35 -10.15 2.77
N GLY A 130 2.41 -10.22 3.57
CA GLY A 130 2.76 -9.18 4.54
C GLY A 130 3.05 -7.84 3.91
N ALA A 131 3.90 -7.82 2.87
CA ALA A 131 4.24 -6.60 2.15
C ALA A 131 3.00 -5.92 1.54
N ILE A 132 2.14 -6.68 0.87
CA ILE A 132 0.87 -6.18 0.31
C ILE A 132 0.00 -5.59 1.43
N ASN A 133 -0.21 -6.35 2.51
CA ASN A 133 -1.09 -5.93 3.59
C ASN A 133 -0.50 -4.76 4.40
N ALA A 134 0.82 -4.61 4.50
CA ALA A 134 1.44 -3.46 5.13
C ALA A 134 1.13 -2.17 4.35
N ALA A 135 1.21 -2.23 3.02
CA ALA A 135 0.81 -1.11 2.17
C ALA A 135 -0.69 -0.82 2.27
N LEU A 136 -1.55 -1.83 2.24
CA LEU A 136 -3.00 -1.65 2.42
C LEU A 136 -3.36 -1.09 3.80
N LEU A 137 -2.65 -1.49 4.85
CA LEU A 137 -2.82 -0.93 6.19
C LEU A 137 -2.36 0.53 6.25
N ALA A 138 -1.22 0.87 5.61
CA ALA A 138 -0.79 2.25 5.46
C ALA A 138 -1.84 3.10 4.71
N VAL A 139 -2.39 2.59 3.60
CA VAL A 139 -3.50 3.24 2.88
C VAL A 139 -4.70 3.48 3.80
N ALA A 140 -5.10 2.47 4.59
CA ALA A 140 -6.23 2.59 5.51
C ALA A 140 -6.00 3.64 6.61
N ILE A 141 -4.77 3.75 7.13
CA ILE A 141 -4.35 4.79 8.08
C ILE A 141 -4.48 6.18 7.44
N LEU A 142 -3.85 6.39 6.28
CA LEU A 142 -3.84 7.69 5.60
C LEU A 142 -5.24 8.12 5.12
N ALA A 143 -6.06 7.17 4.68
CA ALA A 143 -7.45 7.39 4.27
C ALA A 143 -8.36 7.94 5.38
N ARG A 144 -7.94 7.84 6.66
CA ARG A 144 -8.69 8.45 7.77
C ARG A 144 -8.74 9.97 7.66
N HIS A 145 -7.72 10.60 7.08
CA HIS A 145 -7.61 12.06 6.99
C HIS A 145 -7.60 12.60 5.56
N ASP A 146 -7.58 11.72 4.56
CA ASP A 146 -7.57 12.06 3.14
C ASP A 146 -8.85 11.54 2.44
N PRO A 147 -9.83 12.41 2.13
CA PRO A 147 -11.10 12.01 1.51
C PRO A 147 -10.94 11.35 0.14
N VAL A 148 -9.97 11.80 -0.65
CA VAL A 148 -9.70 11.26 -1.99
C VAL A 148 -9.14 9.84 -1.86
N LEU A 149 -8.16 9.65 -0.98
CA LEU A 149 -7.61 8.33 -0.71
C LEU A 149 -8.65 7.39 -0.08
N ARG A 150 -9.55 7.93 0.77
CA ARG A 150 -10.66 7.16 1.35
C ARG A 150 -11.60 6.61 0.29
N GLN A 151 -11.94 7.39 -0.73
CA GLN A 151 -12.76 6.92 -1.84
C GLN A 151 -12.04 5.79 -2.61
N LYS A 152 -10.75 5.98 -2.93
CA LYS A 152 -9.93 4.93 -3.57
C LYS A 152 -9.91 3.64 -2.73
N TRP A 153 -9.77 3.77 -1.40
CA TRP A 153 -9.78 2.64 -0.47
C TRP A 153 -11.10 1.86 -0.49
N HIS A 154 -12.24 2.56 -0.47
CA HIS A 154 -13.55 1.91 -0.58
C HIS A 154 -13.72 1.18 -1.92
N LEU A 155 -13.34 1.83 -3.03
CA LEU A 155 -13.41 1.22 -4.37
C LEU A 155 -12.50 -0.01 -4.48
N TYR A 156 -11.29 0.05 -3.93
CA TYR A 156 -10.39 -1.10 -3.88
C TYR A 156 -11.05 -2.28 -3.17
N ARG A 157 -11.60 -2.08 -1.97
CA ARG A 157 -12.27 -3.17 -1.23
C ARG A 157 -13.50 -3.71 -1.96
N GLN A 158 -14.30 -2.84 -2.57
CA GLN A 158 -15.44 -3.26 -3.38
C GLN A 158 -15.00 -4.11 -4.57
N ARG A 159 -13.94 -3.71 -5.29
CA ARG A 159 -13.37 -4.51 -6.39
C ARG A 159 -12.89 -5.88 -5.92
N GLN A 160 -12.19 -5.97 -4.80
CA GLN A 160 -11.76 -7.26 -4.24
C GLN A 160 -12.94 -8.18 -3.92
N THR A 161 -14.02 -7.64 -3.35
CA THR A 161 -15.25 -8.40 -3.12
C THR A 161 -15.89 -8.83 -4.43
N GLN A 162 -16.04 -7.91 -5.38
CA GLN A 162 -16.70 -8.18 -6.66
C GLN A 162 -15.93 -9.24 -7.47
N GLN A 163 -14.61 -9.23 -7.46
CA GLN A 163 -13.78 -10.25 -8.11
C GLN A 163 -14.10 -11.68 -7.64
N VAL A 164 -14.39 -11.87 -6.34
CA VAL A 164 -14.79 -13.18 -5.81
C VAL A 164 -16.23 -13.52 -6.19
N LEU A 165 -17.13 -12.54 -6.15
CA LEU A 165 -18.55 -12.73 -6.49
C LEU A 165 -18.77 -13.03 -7.99
N ASP A 166 -17.97 -12.44 -8.86
CA ASP A 166 -18.01 -12.65 -10.32
C ASP A 166 -17.39 -14.00 -10.72
N HIS A 167 -16.47 -14.52 -9.91
CA HIS A 167 -15.75 -15.77 -10.16
C HIS A 167 -15.81 -16.74 -8.97
N PRO A 168 -17.02 -17.19 -8.57
CA PRO A 168 -17.19 -18.01 -7.37
C PRO A 168 -16.74 -19.47 -7.57
N ASP A 169 -16.67 -19.95 -8.82
CA ASP A 169 -16.20 -21.31 -9.14
C ASP A 169 -14.72 -21.29 -9.56
N PRO A 170 -13.79 -21.78 -8.72
CA PRO A 170 -12.35 -21.73 -9.00
C PRO A 170 -11.91 -22.65 -10.13
N ARG A 171 -12.80 -23.48 -10.68
CA ARG A 171 -12.51 -24.33 -11.84
C ARG A 171 -12.67 -23.60 -13.16
N LEU A 172 -13.39 -22.48 -13.17
CA LEU A 172 -13.61 -21.67 -14.37
C LEU A 172 -12.46 -20.67 -14.54
N PRO A 173 -12.02 -20.42 -15.79
CA PRO A 173 -10.98 -19.44 -16.04
C PRO A 173 -11.45 -18.04 -15.65
N THR A 174 -10.62 -17.32 -14.90
CA THR A 174 -10.81 -15.89 -14.64
C THR A 174 -10.25 -15.08 -15.82
N PRO A 175 -10.93 -14.02 -16.29
CA PRO A 175 -10.32 -13.03 -17.17
C PRO A 175 -9.03 -12.51 -16.56
N ASP A 176 -7.99 -12.32 -17.37
CA ASP A 176 -6.64 -12.03 -16.90
C ASP A 176 -6.60 -10.70 -16.13
N ALA A 177 -6.08 -10.70 -14.89
CA ALA A 177 -6.09 -9.54 -13.99
C ALA A 177 -5.17 -8.38 -14.45
N SER A 178 -4.54 -8.51 -15.62
CA SER A 178 -3.66 -7.52 -16.24
C SER A 178 -4.37 -6.58 -17.22
N GLU A 179 -5.64 -6.82 -17.57
CA GLU A 179 -6.41 -5.93 -18.43
C GLU A 179 -7.12 -4.83 -17.61
N SER A 180 -6.68 -3.58 -17.78
CA SER A 180 -7.34 -2.42 -17.19
C SER A 180 -8.76 -2.24 -17.79
N PRO A 181 -9.80 -1.93 -16.98
CA PRO A 181 -11.19 -1.75 -17.45
C PRO A 181 -11.33 -0.68 -18.53
N ALA A 182 -10.36 0.23 -18.67
CA ALA A 182 -10.34 1.28 -19.69
C ALA A 182 -10.29 0.74 -21.13
N LYS A 183 -9.89 -0.52 -21.35
CA LYS A 183 -9.90 -1.15 -22.70
C LYS A 183 -11.22 -1.88 -23.03
N GLN A 184 -12.11 -2.10 -22.05
CA GLN A 184 -13.40 -2.77 -22.29
C GLN A 184 -14.54 -1.79 -22.57
N ALA A 185 -14.32 -0.47 -22.45
CA ALA A 185 -15.27 0.56 -22.87
C ALA A 185 -15.25 0.77 -24.40
N GLY A 186 -15.48 -0.29 -25.17
CA GLY A 186 -15.80 -0.22 -26.60
C GLY A 186 -17.31 -0.26 -26.79
N GLU A 187 -17.88 0.86 -27.23
CA GLU A 187 -19.25 1.08 -27.73
C GLU A 187 -20.40 0.49 -26.89
N LEU A 188 -20.90 1.31 -25.96
CA LEU A 188 -22.30 1.17 -25.50
C LEU A 188 -23.23 1.46 -26.69
N PRO A 189 -24.17 0.56 -27.04
CA PRO A 189 -25.19 0.88 -28.03
C PRO A 189 -26.06 2.05 -27.54
N PRO A 190 -26.54 2.92 -28.43
CA PRO A 190 -27.33 4.08 -28.03
C PRO A 190 -28.59 3.63 -27.27
N SER A 191 -28.86 4.29 -26.16
CA SER A 191 -30.03 4.00 -25.33
C SER A 191 -31.33 4.22 -26.11
N PRO A 192 -32.36 3.37 -25.92
CA PRO A 192 -33.64 3.55 -26.59
C PRO A 192 -34.30 4.87 -26.15
N ILE A 193 -34.76 5.64 -27.12
CA ILE A 193 -35.50 6.89 -26.92
C ILE A 193 -36.81 6.54 -26.19
N PRO A 194 -37.11 7.17 -25.03
CA PRO A 194 -38.37 6.92 -24.34
C PRO A 194 -39.55 7.45 -25.17
N PRO A 195 -40.73 6.77 -25.13
CA PRO A 195 -41.89 7.20 -25.89
C PRO A 195 -42.39 8.56 -25.39
N ILE A 196 -42.69 9.45 -26.33
CA ILE A 196 -43.28 10.77 -26.08
C ILE A 196 -44.69 10.57 -25.51
N PRO A 197 -45.04 11.18 -24.37
CA PRO A 197 -46.39 11.05 -23.81
C PRO A 197 -47.40 11.75 -24.72
N ASN A 198 -48.45 11.02 -25.09
CA ASN A 198 -49.55 11.49 -25.91
C ASN A 198 -50.37 12.54 -25.13
N SER A 199 -50.24 13.81 -25.48
CA SER A 199 -51.08 14.89 -24.95
C SER A 199 -52.40 14.93 -25.69
N GLY A 200 -53.36 14.10 -25.26
CA GLY A 200 -54.68 14.08 -25.88
C GLY A 200 -55.76 13.50 -24.99
N ALA A 201 -56.36 14.35 -24.15
CA ALA A 201 -57.81 14.57 -24.04
C ALA A 201 -58.14 15.21 -22.68
N ARG A 202 -58.50 16.48 -22.74
CA ARG A 202 -59.46 17.07 -21.80
C ARG A 202 -60.83 16.56 -22.22
N ASP A 203 -61.66 16.15 -21.25
CA ASP A 203 -62.95 16.81 -20.97
C ASP A 203 -63.83 15.89 -20.09
N THR A 204 -64.37 16.54 -19.04
CA THR A 204 -65.54 16.23 -18.19
C THR A 204 -65.64 14.88 -17.49
#